data_AF-A0A7L2Q489-F1
#
_entry.id   AF-A0A7L2Q489-F1
#
_cell.length_a   1.000
_cell.length_b   1.000
_cell.length_c   1.000
_cell.angle_alpha   90.00
_cell.angle_beta   90.00
_cell.angle_gamma   90.00
#
_symmetry.space_group_name_H-M   'P 1'
#
loop_
_entity.id
_entity.type
_entity.pdbx_description
1 polymer ?
#
loop_
_entity_poly.entity_id
_entity_poly.type
_entity_poly.pdbx_seq_one_letter_code
_entity_poly.pdbx_strand_id
1 'polypeptide(L)'
;RSCSFTGFSTVQSRKLGKSLSRSSVRSRMSLKPPKAYNSLQKGALIWDPKPLQVKKIFEALKKGLNEYLEAHQAELDYLSGRHKDTKRNSRLAFYYDLDKQIRSVERYIRKLEFHISKVEELYEAYCIQCRLRDGATNMKQAFSLSPATKASRESLVELYKNVQECTE
;
A
#
# COMPACT_ATOMS: atom_id res chain seq x y z
N ARG A 1 -33.00 -26.75 -19.88
CA ARG A 1 -33.38 -26.20 -18.57
C ARG A 1 -33.13 -27.29 -17.55
N SER A 2 -32.08 -27.17 -16.74
CA SER A 2 -31.76 -28.15 -15.71
C SER A 2 -31.55 -27.38 -14.41
N CYS A 3 -32.51 -27.53 -13.50
CA CYS A 3 -32.53 -27.00 -12.15
C CYS A 3 -32.46 -28.17 -11.19
N SER A 4 -31.60 -28.12 -10.16
CA SER A 4 -31.69 -28.75 -8.82
C SER A 4 -30.27 -28.85 -8.23
N PHE A 5 -30.00 -28.71 -6.93
CA PHE A 5 -30.83 -28.50 -5.75
C PHE A 5 -29.89 -28.16 -4.57
N THR A 6 -30.30 -27.24 -3.72
CA THR A 6 -29.65 -26.79 -2.48
C THR A 6 -29.73 -27.84 -1.38
N GLY A 7 -28.68 -28.02 -0.58
CA GLY A 7 -28.72 -28.80 0.66
C GLY A 7 -28.05 -28.06 1.82
N PHE A 8 -28.84 -27.49 2.72
CA PHE A 8 -28.45 -26.97 4.04
C PHE A 8 -29.15 -27.81 5.11
N SER A 9 -28.40 -28.33 6.08
CA SER A 9 -28.88 -28.85 7.38
C SER A 9 -27.72 -28.66 8.38
N THR A 10 -27.78 -27.76 9.37
CA THR A 10 -28.38 -27.88 10.73
C THR A 10 -27.92 -29.14 11.49
N VAL A 11 -27.62 -29.20 12.79
CA VAL A 11 -27.58 -28.32 13.97
C VAL A 11 -27.08 -29.24 15.13
N GLN A 12 -26.28 -28.72 16.08
CA GLN A 12 -26.05 -29.20 17.47
C GLN A 12 -25.42 -30.61 17.73
N SER A 13 -24.85 -30.96 18.90
CA SER A 13 -24.14 -30.29 20.01
C SER A 13 -23.88 -31.37 21.09
N ARG A 14 -22.70 -31.31 21.73
CA ARG A 14 -22.38 -31.68 23.13
C ARG A 14 -22.12 -33.13 23.63
N LYS A 15 -21.00 -33.17 24.41
CA LYS A 15 -20.67 -33.92 25.66
C LYS A 15 -20.25 -35.39 25.52
N LEU A 16 -19.39 -36.00 26.35
CA LEU A 16 -18.43 -35.66 27.42
C LEU A 16 -17.85 -37.03 27.85
N GLY A 17 -16.54 -37.15 28.12
CA GLY A 17 -15.96 -38.36 28.73
C GLY A 17 -14.64 -38.04 29.43
N LYS A 18 -14.58 -38.30 30.74
CA LYS A 18 -13.50 -37.94 31.69
C LYS A 18 -12.63 -39.16 32.05
N SER A 19 -11.35 -38.96 32.36
CA SER A 19 -10.64 -39.57 33.51
C SER A 19 -9.29 -38.84 33.73
N LEU A 20 -9.14 -38.11 34.86
CA LEU A 20 -8.44 -38.48 36.12
C LEU A 20 -6.92 -38.73 35.92
N SER A 21 -6.05 -37.73 36.15
CA SER A 21 -5.45 -37.31 37.45
C SER A 21 -4.25 -38.15 37.89
N ARG A 22 -3.04 -37.56 37.90
CA ARG A 22 -2.29 -37.24 39.13
C ARG A 22 -0.93 -36.56 38.87
N SER A 23 -0.70 -35.55 39.70
CA SER A 23 0.51 -34.78 39.99
C SER A 23 1.80 -35.60 40.14
N SER A 24 2.93 -35.06 39.69
CA SER A 24 4.22 -35.28 40.34
C SER A 24 5.12 -34.04 40.24
N VAL A 25 5.47 -33.53 41.42
CA VAL A 25 6.34 -32.39 41.67
C VAL A 25 7.79 -32.91 41.69
N ARG A 26 8.68 -32.33 40.87
CA ARG A 26 10.13 -32.44 41.09
C ARG A 26 10.75 -31.06 41.10
N SER A 27 11.05 -30.60 42.32
CA SER A 27 11.92 -29.48 42.62
C SER A 27 13.38 -29.85 42.30
N ARG A 28 14.11 -28.96 41.60
CA ARG A 28 15.41 -28.44 42.05
C ARG A 28 16.01 -27.38 41.10
N MET A 29 16.33 -26.26 41.75
CA MET A 29 17.44 -25.31 41.52
C MET A 29 17.34 -24.30 40.36
N SER A 30 17.34 -23.04 40.80
CA SER A 30 17.56 -21.83 40.02
C SER A 30 18.95 -21.81 39.41
N LEU A 31 19.03 -21.55 38.11
CA LEU A 31 20.18 -20.91 37.49
C LEU A 31 19.64 -19.77 36.62
N LYS A 32 19.82 -18.55 37.12
CA LYS A 32 19.59 -17.31 36.37
C LYS A 32 20.56 -17.28 35.18
N PRO A 33 20.11 -17.10 33.93
CA PRO A 33 20.97 -16.56 32.90
C PRO A 33 21.03 -15.02 33.05
N PRO A 34 22.21 -14.39 32.86
CA PRO A 34 22.37 -12.96 33.03
C PRO A 34 21.63 -12.18 31.94
N LYS A 35 21.03 -11.05 32.37
CA LYS A 35 20.55 -9.95 31.53
C LYS A 35 21.66 -9.53 30.55
N ALA A 36 21.54 -9.92 29.29
CA ALA A 36 22.21 -9.24 28.19
C ALA A 36 21.24 -8.19 27.65
N TYR A 37 21.39 -6.96 28.11
CA TYR A 37 20.97 -5.79 27.33
C TYR A 37 21.88 -5.73 26.12
N ASN A 38 21.53 -6.45 25.06
CA ASN A 38 22.10 -6.19 23.75
C ASN A 38 21.14 -5.27 23.02
N SER A 39 21.41 -3.98 23.20
CA SER A 39 21.02 -2.93 22.28
C SER A 39 21.62 -3.23 20.90
N LEU A 40 20.96 -4.11 20.14
CA LEU A 40 21.03 -3.98 18.71
C LEU A 40 20.00 -2.94 18.35
N GLN A 41 20.47 -1.69 18.38
CA GLN A 41 20.18 -0.74 17.31
C GLN A 41 20.42 -1.47 15.98
N LYS A 42 19.42 -2.25 15.54
CA LYS A 42 19.20 -2.41 14.12
C LYS A 42 18.70 -1.04 13.72
N GLY A 43 19.66 -0.16 13.44
CA GLY A 43 19.41 0.98 12.59
C GLY A 43 18.80 0.37 11.35
N ALA A 44 17.46 0.35 11.30
CA ALA A 44 16.78 0.60 10.05
C ALA A 44 17.56 1.79 9.51
N LEU A 45 18.33 1.55 8.45
CA LEU A 45 18.77 2.63 7.60
C LEU A 45 17.46 3.31 7.27
N ILE A 46 17.13 4.36 8.03
CA ILE A 46 16.07 5.28 7.69
C ILE A 46 16.68 5.91 6.46
N TRP A 47 16.44 5.25 5.31
CA TRP A 47 16.51 5.87 4.02
C TRP A 47 15.45 6.92 4.15
N ASP A 48 15.80 8.06 4.75
CA ASP A 48 14.90 9.19 4.80
C ASP A 48 14.86 9.61 3.34
N PRO A 49 13.80 9.24 2.61
CA PRO A 49 13.79 9.50 1.20
C PRO A 49 13.73 11.01 1.14
N LYS A 50 14.82 11.65 0.70
CA LYS A 50 14.95 13.11 0.70
C LYS A 50 13.62 13.67 0.16
N PRO A 51 12.80 14.36 0.96
CA PRO A 51 11.41 14.65 0.56
C PRO A 51 11.33 15.40 -0.77
N LEU A 52 12.32 16.26 -1.02
CA LEU A 52 12.53 16.94 -2.30
C LEU A 52 12.78 15.98 -3.48
N GLN A 53 13.50 14.90 -3.29
CA GLN A 53 13.76 13.91 -4.34
C GLN A 53 12.49 13.13 -4.69
N VAL A 54 11.72 12.71 -3.70
CA VAL A 54 10.44 12.01 -3.94
C VAL A 54 9.47 12.90 -4.70
N LYS A 55 9.32 14.16 -4.27
CA LYS A 55 8.49 15.15 -4.99
C LYS A 55 8.93 15.32 -6.45
N LYS A 56 10.25 15.45 -6.71
CA LYS A 56 10.78 15.57 -8.07
C LYS A 56 10.47 14.33 -8.92
N ILE A 57 10.62 13.13 -8.35
CA ILE A 57 10.31 11.88 -9.04
C ILE A 57 8.82 11.80 -9.35
N PHE A 58 7.96 12.12 -8.38
CA PHE A 58 6.51 12.16 -8.58
C PHE A 58 6.11 13.14 -9.68
N GLU A 59 6.61 14.38 -9.66
CA GLU A 59 6.30 15.39 -10.67
C GLU A 59 6.78 14.96 -12.05
N ALA A 60 8.00 14.42 -12.18
CA ALA A 60 8.53 13.93 -13.44
C ALA A 60 7.73 12.74 -13.97
N LEU A 61 7.37 11.78 -13.10
CA LEU A 61 6.59 10.61 -13.47
C LEU A 61 5.17 10.99 -13.89
N LYS A 62 4.48 11.83 -13.10
CA LYS A 62 3.16 12.34 -13.44
C LYS A 62 3.18 13.08 -14.76
N LYS A 63 4.17 13.93 -14.99
CA LYS A 63 4.32 14.67 -16.26
C LYS A 63 4.50 13.71 -17.44
N GLY A 64 5.44 12.78 -17.36
CA GLY A 64 5.69 11.83 -18.46
C GLY A 64 4.51 10.93 -18.77
N LEU A 65 3.76 10.48 -17.75
CA LEU A 65 2.54 9.70 -17.97
C LEU A 65 1.43 10.52 -18.64
N ASN A 66 1.27 11.80 -18.29
CA ASN A 66 0.31 12.68 -18.94
C ASN A 66 0.69 12.98 -20.40
N GLU A 67 1.97 13.26 -20.67
CA GLU A 67 2.45 13.45 -22.05
C GLU A 67 2.19 12.19 -22.90
N TYR A 68 2.40 11.00 -22.33
CA TYR A 68 2.13 9.76 -23.03
C TYR A 68 0.61 9.53 -23.25
N LEU A 69 -0.22 9.89 -22.27
CA LEU A 69 -1.67 9.85 -22.38
C LEU A 69 -2.18 10.78 -23.49
N GLU A 70 -1.73 12.03 -23.51
CA GLU A 70 -2.07 13.03 -24.53
C GLU A 70 -1.67 12.56 -25.93
N ALA A 71 -0.47 11.98 -26.09
CA ALA A 71 -0.02 11.43 -27.35
C ALA A 71 -0.95 10.30 -27.86
N HIS A 72 -1.41 9.42 -26.96
CA HIS A 72 -2.32 8.32 -27.33
C HIS A 72 -3.75 8.81 -27.58
N GLN A 73 -4.20 9.87 -26.90
CA GLN A 73 -5.48 10.53 -27.20
C GLN A 73 -5.44 11.16 -28.60
N ALA A 74 -4.35 11.85 -28.97
CA ALA A 74 -4.18 12.40 -30.31
C ALA A 74 -4.12 11.30 -31.39
N GLU A 75 -3.46 10.18 -31.11
CA GLU A 75 -3.47 9.01 -31.99
C GLU A 75 -4.88 8.43 -32.16
N LEU A 76 -5.64 8.31 -31.06
CA LEU A 76 -7.02 7.84 -31.10
C LEU A 76 -7.90 8.76 -31.95
N ASP A 77 -7.75 10.08 -31.81
CA ASP A 77 -8.48 11.07 -32.59
C ASP A 77 -8.14 10.97 -34.08
N TYR A 78 -6.85 10.78 -34.41
CA TYR A 78 -6.40 10.57 -35.78
C TYR A 78 -6.98 9.28 -36.39
N LEU A 79 -6.90 8.16 -35.68
CA LEU A 79 -7.46 6.87 -36.13
C LEU A 79 -8.99 6.95 -36.28
N SER A 80 -9.66 7.63 -35.34
CA SER A 80 -11.11 7.83 -35.36
C SER A 80 -11.56 8.75 -36.49
N GLY A 81 -10.77 9.78 -36.82
CA GLY A 81 -10.96 10.63 -38.00
C GLY A 81 -10.85 9.82 -39.29
N ARG A 82 -9.76 9.04 -39.43
CA ARG A 82 -9.59 8.11 -40.54
C ARG A 82 -10.74 7.11 -40.67
N HIS A 83 -11.25 6.60 -39.55
CA HIS A 83 -12.37 5.65 -39.53
C HIS A 83 -13.67 6.27 -40.07
N LYS A 84 -13.88 7.58 -39.90
CA LYS A 84 -15.00 8.31 -40.50
C LYS A 84 -14.84 8.50 -42.01
N ASP A 85 -13.63 8.81 -42.48
CA ASP A 85 -13.36 9.09 -43.90
C ASP A 85 -13.25 7.82 -44.76
N THR A 86 -12.71 6.75 -44.18
CA THR A 86 -12.51 5.48 -44.88
C THR A 86 -13.79 4.73 -45.17
N LYS A 87 -14.95 5.12 -44.59
CA LYS A 87 -16.30 4.65 -44.99
C LYS A 87 -16.59 4.72 -46.49
N ARG A 88 -15.79 5.47 -47.25
CA ARG A 88 -15.85 5.59 -48.71
C ARG A 88 -15.02 4.53 -49.48
N ASN A 89 -14.17 3.76 -48.79
CA ASN A 89 -13.30 2.72 -49.35
C ASN A 89 -13.83 1.31 -48.98
N SER A 90 -14.11 0.45 -49.95
CA SER A 90 -14.94 -0.75 -49.76
C SER A 90 -14.23 -2.03 -49.25
N ARG A 91 -12.98 -1.98 -48.77
CA ARG A 91 -12.27 -3.18 -48.27
C ARG A 91 -12.65 -3.50 -46.82
N LEU A 92 -13.55 -4.46 -46.61
CA LEU A 92 -14.04 -4.88 -45.29
C LEU A 92 -12.92 -5.21 -44.27
N ALA A 93 -11.88 -5.94 -44.70
CA ALA A 93 -10.74 -6.29 -43.84
C ALA A 93 -10.03 -5.07 -43.25
N PHE A 94 -9.94 -3.97 -44.02
CA PHE A 94 -9.30 -2.73 -43.57
C PHE A 94 -10.04 -2.09 -42.39
N TYR A 95 -11.38 -2.16 -42.36
CA TYR A 95 -12.15 -1.62 -41.23
C TYR A 95 -11.98 -2.45 -39.96
N TYR A 96 -11.93 -3.78 -40.08
CA TYR A 96 -11.71 -4.65 -38.93
C TYR A 96 -10.34 -4.39 -38.30
N ASP A 97 -9.30 -4.23 -39.11
CA ASP A 97 -7.97 -3.90 -38.61
C ASP A 97 -7.94 -2.51 -37.96
N LEU A 98 -8.62 -1.52 -38.55
CA LEU A 98 -8.70 -0.17 -38.01
C LEU A 98 -9.50 -0.11 -36.69
N ASP A 99 -10.66 -0.76 -36.60
CA ASP A 99 -11.45 -0.85 -35.36
C ASP A 99 -10.68 -1.59 -34.26
N LYS A 100 -9.95 -2.65 -34.63
CA LYS A 100 -9.08 -3.37 -33.70
C LYS A 100 -7.97 -2.47 -33.14
N GLN A 101 -7.35 -1.65 -34.00
CA GLN A 101 -6.34 -0.66 -33.58
C GLN A 101 -6.95 0.38 -32.64
N ILE A 102 -8.07 1.00 -33.02
CA ILE A 102 -8.81 1.97 -32.18
C ILE A 102 -9.08 1.37 -30.79
N ARG A 103 -9.68 0.18 -30.72
CA ARG A 103 -9.97 -0.47 -29.43
C ARG A 103 -8.72 -0.80 -28.63
N SER A 104 -7.59 -1.07 -29.27
CA SER A 104 -6.33 -1.32 -28.58
C SER A 104 -5.79 -0.05 -27.93
N VAL A 105 -5.84 1.09 -28.64
CA VAL A 105 -5.44 2.40 -28.13
C VAL A 105 -6.36 2.84 -26.99
N GLU A 106 -7.69 2.68 -27.12
CA GLU A 106 -8.65 2.99 -26.05
C GLU A 106 -8.38 2.21 -24.76
N ARG A 107 -8.07 0.92 -24.87
CA ARG A 107 -7.70 0.09 -23.70
C ARG A 107 -6.41 0.57 -23.07
N TYR A 108 -5.47 1.01 -23.89
CA TYR A 108 -4.18 1.50 -23.41
C TYR A 108 -4.31 2.86 -22.71
N ILE A 109 -5.11 3.78 -23.25
CA ILE A 109 -5.49 5.04 -22.60
C ILE A 109 -6.05 4.78 -21.20
N ARG A 110 -7.04 3.88 -21.07
CA ARG A 110 -7.60 3.52 -19.76
C ARG A 110 -6.56 2.95 -18.78
N LYS A 111 -5.57 2.22 -19.30
CA LYS A 111 -4.47 1.70 -18.49
C LYS A 111 -3.56 2.83 -18.00
N LEU A 112 -3.26 3.82 -18.85
CA LEU A 112 -2.49 5.00 -18.45
C LEU A 112 -3.22 5.82 -17.40
N GLU A 113 -4.52 6.09 -17.60
CA GLU A 113 -5.36 6.80 -16.62
C GLU A 113 -5.29 6.12 -15.25
N PHE A 114 -5.46 4.79 -15.23
CA PHE A 114 -5.32 4.01 -14.00
C PHE A 114 -3.92 4.17 -13.36
N HIS A 115 -2.85 4.12 -14.14
CA HIS A 115 -1.49 4.29 -13.62
C HIS A 115 -1.25 5.70 -13.08
N ILE A 116 -1.78 6.73 -13.73
CA ILE A 116 -1.71 8.12 -13.25
C ILE A 116 -2.41 8.22 -11.88
N SER A 117 -3.66 7.75 -11.78
CA SER A 117 -4.39 7.75 -10.52
C SER A 117 -3.66 6.96 -9.42
N LYS A 118 -3.04 5.83 -9.77
CA LYS A 118 -2.29 5.02 -8.79
C LYS A 118 -1.04 5.75 -8.28
N VAL A 119 -0.34 6.46 -9.15
CA VAL A 119 0.83 7.27 -8.76
C VAL A 119 0.42 8.41 -7.84
N GLU A 120 -0.71 9.07 -8.12
CA GLU A 120 -1.27 10.13 -7.28
C GLU A 120 -1.66 9.60 -5.89
N GLU A 121 -2.39 8.50 -5.82
CA GLU A 121 -2.79 7.84 -4.58
C GLU A 121 -1.56 7.51 -3.69
N LEU A 122 -0.51 6.94 -4.29
CA LEU A 122 0.72 6.60 -3.56
C LEU A 122 1.44 7.84 -3.02
N TYR A 123 1.47 8.92 -3.80
CA TYR A 123 2.10 10.15 -3.38
C TYR A 123 1.32 10.84 -2.25
N GLU A 124 -0.01 10.82 -2.29
CA GLU A 124 -0.85 11.32 -1.21
C GLU A 124 -0.63 10.53 0.09
N ALA A 125 -0.60 9.19 0.01
CA ALA A 125 -0.31 8.32 1.15
C ALA A 125 1.08 8.61 1.76
N TYR A 126 2.10 8.76 0.91
CA TYR A 126 3.45 9.17 1.33
C TYR A 126 3.45 10.53 2.03
N CYS A 127 2.72 11.52 1.51
CA CYS A 127 2.63 12.85 2.12
C CYS A 127 2.01 12.80 3.52
N ILE A 128 0.99 11.96 3.74
CA ILE A 128 0.38 11.75 5.06
C ILE A 128 1.40 11.16 6.02
N GLN A 129 2.11 10.10 5.62
CA GLN A 129 3.15 9.47 6.45
C GLN A 129 4.27 10.45 6.83
N CYS A 130 4.75 11.24 5.86
CA CYS A 130 5.75 12.27 6.13
C CYS A 130 5.30 13.27 7.18
N ARG A 131 4.07 13.80 7.05
CA ARG A 131 3.51 14.75 8.03
C ARG A 131 3.39 14.15 9.43
N LEU A 132 2.99 12.89 9.53
CA LEU A 132 2.90 12.18 10.82
C LEU A 132 4.27 12.01 11.47
N ARG A 133 5.27 11.56 10.70
CA ARG A 133 6.66 11.41 11.18
C ARG A 133 7.25 12.75 11.61
N ASP A 134 7.04 13.81 10.83
CA ASP A 134 7.53 15.16 11.17
C ASP A 134 6.86 15.67 12.46
N GLY A 135 5.54 15.44 12.61
CA GLY A 135 4.80 15.73 13.85
C GLY A 135 5.35 14.98 15.07
N ALA A 136 5.59 13.67 14.94
CA ALA A 136 6.17 12.86 16.01
C ALA A 136 7.60 13.30 16.37
N THR A 137 8.40 13.69 15.37
CA THR A 137 9.76 14.22 15.56
C THR A 137 9.72 15.54 16.33
N ASN A 138 8.81 16.44 15.96
CA ASN A 138 8.61 17.72 16.66
C ASN A 138 8.16 17.50 18.11
N MET A 139 7.22 16.59 18.34
CA MET A 139 6.80 16.23 19.71
C MET A 139 7.97 15.69 20.53
N LYS A 140 8.76 14.75 19.97
CA LYS A 140 9.93 14.19 20.65
C LYS A 140 10.93 15.27 21.06
N GLN A 141 11.19 16.23 20.18
CA GLN A 141 12.06 17.38 20.49
C GLN A 141 11.46 18.24 21.61
N ALA A 142 10.17 18.58 21.55
CA ALA A 142 9.50 19.38 22.56
C ALA A 142 9.51 18.72 23.95
N PHE A 143 9.26 17.40 24.04
CA PHE A 143 9.34 16.67 25.31
C PHE A 143 10.76 16.54 25.84
N SER A 144 11.77 16.45 24.95
CA SER A 144 13.17 16.40 25.36
C SER A 144 13.65 17.73 25.96
N LEU A 145 13.09 18.85 25.51
CA LEU A 145 13.37 20.20 26.03
C LEU A 145 12.52 20.56 27.26
N SER A 146 11.47 19.77 27.55
CA SER A 146 10.57 20.01 28.67
C SER A 146 11.21 19.57 30.01
N PRO A 147 10.86 20.23 31.14
CA PRO A 147 11.35 19.84 32.46
C PRO A 147 11.05 18.35 32.76
N ALA A 148 12.02 17.64 33.35
CA ALA A 148 12.01 16.18 33.52
C ALA A 148 11.01 15.66 34.57
N THR A 149 9.72 15.83 34.29
CA THR A 149 8.59 15.32 35.07
C THR A 149 8.31 13.85 34.78
N LYS A 150 7.60 13.14 35.66
CA LYS A 150 7.17 11.76 35.42
C LYS A 150 6.33 11.65 34.14
N ALA A 151 5.40 12.58 33.93
CA ALA A 151 4.57 12.66 32.74
C ALA A 151 5.40 12.84 31.45
N SER A 152 6.41 13.74 31.44
CA SER A 152 7.27 13.94 30.26
C SER A 152 8.03 12.67 29.85
N ARG A 153 8.44 11.84 30.83
CA ARG A 153 9.12 10.57 30.58
C ARG A 153 8.17 9.52 30.01
N GLU A 154 6.94 9.45 30.53
CA GLU A 154 5.89 8.55 30.03
C GLU A 154 5.50 8.91 28.59
N SER A 155 5.33 10.21 28.28
CA SER A 155 5.06 10.68 26.91
C SER A 155 6.19 10.37 25.92
N LEU A 156 7.46 10.48 26.34
CA LEU A 156 8.59 10.07 25.49
C LEU A 156 8.55 8.58 25.15
N VAL A 157 8.22 7.72 26.12
CA VAL A 157 8.13 6.27 25.90
C VAL A 157 7.02 5.91 24.92
N GLU A 158 5.86 6.56 25.03
CA GLU A 158 4.76 6.37 24.07
C GLU A 158 5.13 6.86 22.66
N LEU A 159 5.82 7.99 22.56
CA LEU A 159 6.31 8.50 21.27
C LEU A 159 7.29 7.54 20.59
N TYR A 160 8.20 6.92 21.33
CA TYR A 160 9.12 5.95 20.74
C TYR A 160 8.39 4.73 20.16
N LYS A 161 7.26 4.32 20.75
CA LYS A 161 6.42 3.25 20.18
C LYS A 161 5.70 3.72 18.91
N ASN A 162 5.07 4.89 18.94
CA ASN A 162 4.35 5.43 17.79
C ASN A 162 5.26 5.74 16.59
N VAL A 163 6.48 6.23 16.83
CA VAL A 163 7.48 6.45 15.77
C VAL A 163 7.85 5.14 15.09
N GLN A 164 7.99 4.05 15.86
CA GLN A 164 8.27 2.73 15.30
C GLN A 164 7.13 2.27 14.38
N GLU A 165 5.88 2.44 14.80
CA GLU A 165 4.69 2.11 14.01
C GLU A 165 4.54 2.98 12.75
N CYS A 166 5.07 4.20 12.74
CA CYS A 166 5.08 5.07 11.55
C CYS A 166 6.21 4.75 10.56
N THR A 167 7.13 3.86 10.92
CA THR A 167 8.29 3.46 10.09
C THR A 167 8.19 2.04 9.53
N GLU A 168 7.14 1.29 9.88
CA GLU A 168 6.78 -0.02 9.31
C GLU A 168 5.79 0.14 8.15
#